data_AF-A0A0J8SM22-F1
#
_entry.id   AF-A0A0J8SM22-F1
#
_cell.length_a   1.000
_cell.length_b   1.000
_cell.length_c   1.000
_cell.angle_alpha   90.00
_cell.angle_beta   90.00
_cell.angle_gamma   90.00
#
_symmetry.space_group_name_H-M   'P 1'
#
loop_
_entity.id
_entity.type
_entity.pdbx_description
1 polymer ?
#
loop_
_entity_poly.entity_id
_entity_poly.type
_entity_poly.pdbx_seq_one_letter_code
_entity_poly.pdbx_strand_id
1 'polypeptide(L)'
;MSLDYKTTELTVDYKDYEDTLTVEGLLARAEVIRPFLTERNFESNIDARFNKIPLRVADKEKALLHPENIQTKIKDSKSDWILVEYTLDLKFTDKDGKEFKSIPLSGDITFLQDQGEWRIQDDTYNMKPFTEIINNSRDCRTDPGFR
;
A
#
# COMPACT_ATOMS: atom_id res chain seq x y z
N MET A 1 9.36 7.27 -15.11
CA MET A 1 8.95 6.28 -14.09
C MET A 1 8.96 7.01 -12.77
N SER A 2 7.81 7.37 -12.22
CA SER A 2 7.79 8.02 -10.92
C SER A 2 7.50 6.98 -9.85
N LEU A 3 8.33 6.96 -8.81
CA LEU A 3 8.12 6.16 -7.60
C LEU A 3 7.01 6.73 -6.73
N ASP A 4 6.41 7.85 -7.15
CA ASP A 4 5.30 8.51 -6.47
C ASP A 4 4.11 7.57 -6.33
N TYR A 5 3.97 6.56 -7.20
CA TYR A 5 2.99 5.50 -7.03
C TYR A 5 3.09 4.82 -5.66
N LYS A 6 4.29 4.40 -5.20
CA LYS A 6 4.42 3.70 -3.90
C LYS A 6 4.20 4.63 -2.72
N THR A 7 4.67 5.86 -2.85
CA THR A 7 4.37 6.91 -1.88
C THR A 7 2.85 7.12 -1.77
N THR A 8 2.16 7.24 -2.90
CA THR A 8 0.71 7.43 -2.96
C THR A 8 -0.06 6.21 -2.46
N GLU A 9 0.32 5.01 -2.89
CA GLU A 9 -0.32 3.74 -2.51
C GLU A 9 -0.26 3.50 -1.01
N LEU A 10 0.88 3.76 -0.37
CA LEU A 10 1.14 3.32 1.00
C LEU A 10 0.96 4.43 2.05
N THR A 11 0.83 5.69 1.65
CA THR A 11 0.62 6.79 2.60
C THR A 11 -0.81 6.76 3.15
N VAL A 12 -0.92 6.87 4.48
CA VAL A 12 -2.19 6.98 5.20
C VAL A 12 -2.05 8.06 6.27
N ASP A 13 -2.72 9.19 6.05
CA ASP A 13 -2.72 10.34 6.94
C ASP A 13 -4.06 10.48 7.67
N TYR A 14 -4.02 10.61 9.00
CA TYR A 14 -5.20 10.52 9.86
C TYR A 14 -6.27 11.57 9.62
N LYS A 15 -5.94 12.68 8.96
CA LYS A 15 -6.93 13.72 8.65
C LYS A 15 -8.07 13.21 7.78
N ASP A 16 -7.80 12.20 6.96
CA ASP A 16 -8.76 11.69 5.98
C ASP A 16 -9.29 10.30 6.35
N TYR A 17 -9.00 9.77 7.54
CA TYR A 17 -9.20 8.35 7.85
C TYR A 17 -10.66 7.87 7.91
N GLU A 18 -11.53 8.60 8.63
CA GLU A 18 -12.95 8.21 8.74
C GLU A 18 -13.68 8.38 7.40
N ASP A 19 -13.34 9.44 6.67
CA ASP A 19 -13.88 9.69 5.34
C ASP A 19 -13.30 8.74 4.29
N THR A 20 -12.03 8.30 4.40
CA THR A 20 -11.39 7.38 3.44
C THR A 20 -11.91 5.95 3.53
N LEU A 21 -12.46 5.52 4.67
CA LEU A 21 -13.11 4.21 4.79
C LEU A 21 -14.57 4.19 4.30
N THR A 22 -15.14 5.34 3.93
CA THR A 22 -16.42 5.40 3.22
C THR A 22 -16.26 4.92 1.77
N VAL A 23 -17.37 4.60 1.11
CA VAL A 23 -17.33 4.22 -0.32
C VAL A 23 -16.75 5.37 -1.15
N GLU A 24 -17.16 6.60 -0.85
CA GLU A 24 -16.72 7.82 -1.51
C GLU A 24 -15.22 8.06 -1.31
N GLY A 25 -14.71 7.83 -0.10
CA GLY A 25 -13.29 7.96 0.21
C GLY A 25 -12.41 6.91 -0.48
N LEU A 26 -12.88 5.66 -0.54
CA LEU A 26 -12.21 4.60 -1.29
C LEU A 26 -12.17 4.90 -2.80
N LEU A 27 -13.24 5.46 -3.35
CA LEU A 27 -13.28 5.89 -4.75
C LEU A 27 -12.33 7.07 -4.99
N ALA A 28 -12.33 8.07 -4.11
CA ALA A 28 -11.42 9.22 -4.21
C ALA A 28 -9.95 8.79 -4.18
N ARG A 29 -9.59 7.85 -3.30
CA ARG A 29 -8.24 7.27 -3.26
C ARG A 29 -7.90 6.52 -4.56
N ALA A 30 -8.83 5.73 -5.08
CA ALA A 30 -8.64 5.02 -6.33
C ALA A 30 -8.33 5.97 -7.50
N GLU A 31 -9.05 7.08 -7.61
CA GLU A 31 -8.84 8.08 -8.67
C GLU A 31 -7.47 8.77 -8.57
N VAL A 32 -6.92 8.97 -7.36
CA VAL A 32 -5.56 9.51 -7.18
C VAL A 32 -4.49 8.54 -7.68
N ILE A 33 -4.73 7.23 -7.55
CA ILE A 33 -3.79 6.18 -7.97
C ILE A 33 -3.95 5.84 -9.46
N ARG A 34 -5.14 6.03 -10.03
CA ARG A 34 -5.48 5.67 -11.41
C ARG A 34 -4.45 6.11 -12.48
N PRO A 35 -3.87 7.33 -12.44
CA PRO A 35 -2.91 7.78 -13.45
C PRO A 35 -1.64 6.91 -13.54
N PHE A 36 -1.29 6.18 -12.48
CA PHE A 36 -0.12 5.31 -12.46
C PHE A 36 -0.36 3.94 -13.09
N LEU A 37 -1.61 3.53 -13.25
CA LEU A 37 -1.99 2.16 -13.55
C LEU A 37 -2.44 2.00 -15.00
N THR A 38 -2.26 0.80 -15.57
CA THR A 38 -3.03 0.42 -16.77
C THR A 38 -4.50 0.23 -16.38
N GLU A 39 -5.42 0.44 -17.32
CA GLU A 39 -6.87 0.24 -17.04
C GLU A 39 -7.14 -1.17 -16.51
N ARG A 40 -6.49 -2.18 -17.11
CA ARG A 40 -6.57 -3.57 -16.65
C ARG A 40 -6.13 -3.74 -15.20
N ASN A 41 -5.02 -3.11 -14.80
CA ASN A 41 -4.55 -3.19 -13.42
C ASN A 41 -5.55 -2.54 -12.47
N PHE A 42 -6.03 -1.34 -12.81
CA PHE A 42 -7.01 -0.58 -12.04
C PHE A 42 -8.29 -1.40 -11.82
N GLU A 43 -8.93 -1.88 -12.88
CA GLU A 43 -10.16 -2.69 -12.82
C GLU A 43 -9.98 -3.97 -11.98
N SER A 44 -8.81 -4.62 -12.08
CA SER A 44 -8.55 -5.88 -11.37
C SER A 44 -8.25 -5.70 -9.88
N ASN A 45 -7.80 -4.52 -9.45
CA ASN A 45 -7.22 -4.32 -8.11
C ASN A 45 -7.89 -3.22 -7.28
N ILE A 46 -8.81 -2.44 -7.86
CA ILE A 46 -9.52 -1.35 -7.18
C ILE A 46 -10.18 -1.79 -5.86
N ASP A 47 -10.71 -3.01 -5.81
CA ASP A 47 -11.45 -3.51 -4.64
C ASP A 47 -10.58 -4.08 -3.53
N ALA A 48 -9.37 -4.55 -3.83
CA ALA A 48 -8.57 -5.36 -2.90
C ALA A 48 -7.27 -4.70 -2.47
N ARG A 49 -6.48 -4.17 -3.42
CA ARG A 49 -5.06 -3.88 -3.19
C ARG A 49 -4.79 -2.43 -2.80
N PHE A 50 -5.30 -1.49 -3.59
CA PHE A 50 -5.02 -0.05 -3.41
C PHE A 50 -5.84 0.60 -2.31
N ASN A 51 -7.04 0.06 -2.08
CA ASN A 51 -8.03 0.68 -1.22
C ASN A 51 -8.08 0.10 0.19
N LYS A 52 -7.71 -1.17 0.41
CA LYS A 52 -8.01 -1.83 1.69
C LYS A 52 -6.80 -2.17 2.53
N ILE A 53 -5.65 -2.54 1.95
CA ILE A 53 -4.55 -3.07 2.74
C ILE A 53 -3.89 -1.99 3.61
N PRO A 54 -3.37 -0.87 3.07
CA PRO A 54 -2.74 0.16 3.89
C PRO A 54 -3.71 0.76 4.91
N LEU A 55 -4.96 1.01 4.51
CA LEU A 55 -5.98 1.55 5.42
C LEU A 55 -6.30 0.58 6.57
N ARG A 56 -6.45 -0.73 6.31
CA ARG A 56 -6.69 -1.72 7.38
C ARG A 56 -5.50 -1.89 8.30
N VAL A 57 -4.28 -1.80 7.77
CA VAL A 57 -3.05 -1.86 8.57
C VAL A 57 -2.95 -0.66 9.50
N ALA A 58 -3.18 0.55 8.96
CA ALA A 58 -3.27 1.78 9.73
C ALA A 58 -4.34 1.69 10.83
N ASP A 59 -5.54 1.17 10.50
CA ASP A 59 -6.63 0.96 11.45
C ASP A 59 -6.21 0.12 12.65
N LYS A 60 -5.60 -1.02 12.35
CA LYS A 60 -5.29 -2.06 13.33
C LYS A 60 -4.20 -1.62 14.29
N GLU A 61 -3.18 -0.96 13.77
CA GLU A 61 -2.05 -0.47 14.56
C GLU A 61 -2.32 0.89 15.18
N LYS A 62 -3.41 1.56 14.79
CA LYS A 62 -3.65 2.96 15.09
C LYS A 62 -2.40 3.79 14.74
N ALA A 63 -1.94 3.66 13.50
CA ALA A 63 -0.79 4.38 12.95
C ALA A 63 -1.12 5.28 11.75
N LEU A 64 -0.33 6.35 11.58
CA LEU A 64 -0.05 6.93 10.27
C LEU A 64 0.96 6.04 9.54
N LEU A 65 0.86 5.98 8.22
CA LEU A 65 1.76 5.17 7.39
C LEU A 65 2.50 6.05 6.39
N HIS A 66 3.82 5.87 6.31
CA HIS A 66 4.66 6.57 5.34
C HIS A 66 5.77 5.66 4.82
N PRO A 67 5.92 5.48 3.50
CA PRO A 67 7.06 4.77 2.94
C PRO A 67 8.30 5.67 2.90
N GLU A 68 9.44 5.12 3.30
CA GLU A 68 10.75 5.76 3.28
C GLU A 68 11.79 4.85 2.62
N ASN A 69 12.96 5.41 2.30
CA ASN A 69 14.11 4.68 1.78
C ASN A 69 13.80 3.80 0.56
N ILE A 70 12.91 4.27 -0.33
CA ILE A 70 12.54 3.54 -1.54
C ILE A 70 13.77 3.39 -2.44
N GLN A 71 14.18 2.16 -2.71
CA GLN A 71 15.26 1.82 -3.63
C GLN A 71 14.71 0.96 -4.76
N THR A 72 15.27 1.11 -5.95
CA THR A 72 14.81 0.39 -7.13
C THR A 72 15.95 -0.15 -7.97
N LYS A 73 15.70 -1.27 -8.64
CA LYS A 73 16.61 -1.86 -9.60
C LYS A 73 15.84 -2.45 -10.76
N ILE A 74 16.22 -2.10 -11.99
CA ILE A 74 15.68 -2.75 -13.19
C ILE A 74 16.20 -4.20 -13.22
N LYS A 75 15.29 -5.18 -13.23
CA LYS A 75 15.59 -6.61 -13.35
C LYS A 75 15.61 -7.06 -14.81
N ASP A 76 14.66 -6.56 -15.60
CA ASP A 76 14.56 -6.85 -17.03
C ASP A 76 13.87 -5.68 -17.75
N SER A 77 14.14 -5.53 -19.04
CA SER A 77 13.55 -4.49 -19.87
C SER A 77 13.52 -4.94 -21.33
N LYS A 78 12.36 -4.76 -21.98
CA LYS A 78 12.21 -4.80 -23.43
C LYS A 78 11.60 -3.50 -23.93
N SER A 79 11.28 -3.44 -25.22
CA SER A 79 10.72 -2.24 -25.86
C SER A 79 9.41 -1.78 -25.24
N ASP A 80 8.56 -2.72 -24.80
CA ASP A 80 7.18 -2.49 -24.39
C ASP A 80 6.91 -2.81 -22.91
N TRP A 81 7.90 -3.33 -22.18
CA TRP A 81 7.77 -3.62 -20.75
C TRP A 81 9.08 -3.47 -19.97
N ILE A 82 8.96 -3.14 -18.68
CA ILE A 82 10.08 -3.03 -17.74
C ILE A 82 9.68 -3.72 -16.44
N LEU A 83 10.56 -4.57 -15.91
CA LEU A 83 10.42 -5.14 -14.57
C LEU A 83 11.41 -4.47 -13.62
N VAL A 84 10.86 -3.90 -12.55
CA VAL A 84 11.59 -3.15 -11.55
C VAL A 84 11.41 -3.83 -10.21
N GLU A 85 12.51 -4.28 -9.62
CA GLU A 85 12.57 -4.63 -8.20
C GLU A 85 12.57 -3.36 -7.36
N TYR A 86 11.92 -3.41 -6.20
CA TYR A 86 12.01 -2.36 -5.22
C TYR A 86 12.11 -2.88 -3.79
N THR A 87 12.71 -2.06 -2.94
CA THR A 87 12.65 -2.18 -1.48
C THR A 87 12.25 -0.84 -0.88
N LEU A 88 11.58 -0.85 0.27
CA LEU A 88 11.25 0.34 1.04
C LEU A 88 11.05 -0.01 2.52
N ASP A 89 11.14 0.99 3.39
CA ASP A 89 10.74 0.90 4.78
C ASP A 89 9.37 1.55 4.96
N LEU A 90 8.37 0.80 5.39
CA LEU A 90 7.08 1.39 5.75
C LEU A 90 7.11 1.76 7.24
N LYS A 91 7.09 3.08 7.49
CA LYS A 91 7.09 3.69 8.82
C LYS A 91 5.68 3.80 9.37
N PHE A 92 5.58 3.51 10.66
CA PHE A 92 4.37 3.64 11.45
C PHE A 92 4.63 4.72 12.50
N THR A 93 3.90 5.83 12.41
CA THR A 93 4.02 6.94 13.34
C THR A 93 2.71 7.16 14.08
N ASP A 94 2.81 7.67 15.30
CA ASP A 94 1.63 8.20 16.00
C ASP A 94 1.20 9.56 15.39
N LYS A 95 0.09 10.11 15.86
CA LYS A 95 -0.44 11.41 15.40
C LYS A 95 0.53 12.59 15.57
N ASP A 96 1.51 12.46 16.46
CA ASP A 96 2.52 13.49 16.75
C ASP A 96 3.78 13.28 15.89
N GLY A 97 3.74 12.30 14.98
CA GLY A 97 4.82 11.98 14.04
C GLY A 97 5.93 11.10 14.63
N LYS A 98 5.74 10.56 15.84
CA LYS A 98 6.76 9.72 16.47
C LYS A 98 6.68 8.29 15.93
N GLU A 99 7.77 7.82 15.33
CA GLU A 99 7.90 6.44 14.89
C GLU A 99 7.84 5.47 16.07
N PHE A 100 7.06 4.41 15.93
CA PHE A 100 7.01 3.30 16.90
C PHE A 100 7.19 1.93 16.26
N LYS A 101 7.12 1.83 14.93
CA LYS A 101 7.29 0.58 14.18
C LYS A 101 7.75 0.88 12.76
N SER A 102 8.53 -0.03 12.20
CA SER A 102 8.99 0.02 10.81
C SER A 102 8.97 -1.41 10.27
N ILE A 103 8.42 -1.62 9.09
CA ILE A 103 8.45 -2.92 8.42
C ILE A 103 9.13 -2.79 7.05
N PRO A 104 10.05 -3.70 6.69
CA PRO A 104 10.63 -3.70 5.37
C PRO A 104 9.64 -4.31 4.37
N LEU A 105 9.43 -3.62 3.25
CA LEU A 105 8.72 -4.14 2.09
C LEU A 105 9.68 -4.33 0.93
N SER A 106 9.45 -5.39 0.16
CA SER A 106 10.15 -5.66 -1.08
C SER A 106 9.20 -6.28 -2.09
N GLY A 107 9.40 -5.93 -3.35
CA GLY A 107 8.49 -6.33 -4.40
C GLY A 107 9.03 -6.08 -5.81
N ASP A 108 8.20 -6.46 -6.77
CA ASP A 108 8.44 -6.30 -8.20
C ASP A 108 7.26 -5.54 -8.82
N ILE A 109 7.56 -4.50 -9.60
CA ILE A 109 6.60 -3.74 -10.41
C ILE A 109 6.88 -4.04 -11.88
N THR A 110 5.84 -4.44 -12.60
CA THR A 110 5.85 -4.56 -14.05
C THR A 110 5.21 -3.32 -14.67
N PHE A 111 6.00 -2.56 -15.41
CA PHE A 111 5.54 -1.46 -16.25
C PHE A 111 5.28 -1.96 -17.67
N LEU A 112 4.20 -1.48 -18.28
CA LEU A 112 3.92 -1.61 -19.71
C LEU A 112 3.90 -0.23 -20.35
N GLN A 113 4.32 -0.18 -21.61
CA GLN A 113 4.13 1.01 -22.43
C GLN A 113 2.67 1.05 -22.91
N ASP A 114 1.94 2.05 -22.45
CA ASP A 114 0.53 2.26 -22.75
C ASP A 114 0.32 3.71 -23.24
N GLN A 115 -0.12 3.85 -24.48
CA GLN A 115 -0.34 5.15 -25.14
C GLN A 115 0.86 6.13 -25.07
N GLY A 116 2.08 5.58 -25.09
CA GLY A 116 3.31 6.38 -25.03
C GLY A 116 3.79 6.71 -23.61
N GLU A 117 3.06 6.28 -22.59
CA GLU A 117 3.44 6.43 -21.18
C GLU A 117 3.76 5.07 -20.55
N TRP A 118 4.62 5.06 -19.54
CA TRP A 118 4.88 3.86 -18.75
C TRP A 118 3.86 3.76 -17.62
N ARG A 119 3.04 2.71 -17.63
CA ARG A 119 2.00 2.46 -16.63
C ARG A 119 2.20 1.13 -15.95
N ILE A 120 1.76 1.02 -14.71
CA ILE A 120 1.91 -0.18 -13.90
C ILE A 120 0.86 -1.19 -14.33
N GLN A 121 1.33 -2.31 -14.88
CA GLN A 121 0.51 -3.45 -15.22
C GLN A 121 0.34 -4.40 -14.04
N ASP A 122 1.40 -4.57 -13.26
CA ASP A 122 1.35 -5.42 -12.08
C ASP A 122 2.33 -4.92 -11.03
N ASP A 123 2.03 -5.25 -9.80
CA ASP A 123 2.85 -4.94 -8.65
C ASP A 123 2.61 -6.06 -7.65
N THR A 124 3.70 -6.62 -7.12
CA THR A 124 3.67 -7.73 -6.17
C THR A 124 4.68 -7.45 -5.08
N TYR A 125 4.34 -7.72 -3.83
CA TYR A 125 5.26 -7.53 -2.71
C TYR A 125 4.98 -8.49 -1.57
N ASN A 126 5.93 -8.56 -0.63
CA ASN A 126 5.83 -9.39 0.57
C ASN A 126 4.61 -9.00 1.45
N MET A 127 3.49 -9.70 1.24
CA MET A 127 2.23 -9.45 1.94
C MET A 127 2.20 -9.95 3.39
N LYS A 128 3.12 -10.83 3.78
CA LYS A 128 3.10 -11.50 5.09
C LYS A 128 3.00 -10.54 6.29
N PRO A 129 3.79 -9.45 6.38
CA PRO A 129 3.69 -8.50 7.48
C PRO A 129 2.30 -7.85 7.59
N PHE A 130 1.68 -7.51 6.46
CA PHE A 130 0.33 -6.95 6.45
C PHE A 130 -0.72 -7.96 6.89
N THR A 131 -0.64 -9.18 6.38
CA THR A 131 -1.55 -10.25 6.77
C THR A 131 -1.46 -10.56 8.26
N GLU A 132 -0.26 -10.56 8.84
CA GLU A 132 -0.07 -10.74 10.28
C GLU A 132 -0.71 -9.60 11.09
N ILE A 133 -0.56 -8.35 10.68
CA ILE A 133 -1.20 -7.20 11.36
C ILE A 133 -2.73 -7.29 11.27
N ILE A 134 -3.24 -7.58 10.07
CA ILE A 134 -4.68 -7.62 9.80
C ILE A 134 -5.35 -8.79 10.54
N ASN A 135 -4.69 -9.94 10.59
CA ASN A 135 -5.23 -11.18 11.15
C ASN A 135 -4.89 -11.38 12.63
N ASN A 136 -3.90 -10.68 13.19
CA ASN A 136 -3.67 -10.65 14.63
C ASN A 136 -4.74 -9.79 15.30
N SER A 137 -5.98 -10.29 15.30
CA SER A 137 -6.92 -9.99 16.37
C SER A 137 -6.28 -10.48 17.66
N ARG A 138 -5.77 -9.57 18.47
CA ARG A 138 -5.82 -9.80 19.92
C ARG A 138 -7.29 -9.96 20.26
N ASP A 139 -7.77 -11.21 20.28
CA ASP A 139 -8.89 -11.61 21.11
C ASP A 139 -8.47 -11.37 22.57
N CYS A 140 -8.56 -10.13 23.02
CA CYS A 140 -8.64 -9.80 24.44
C CYS A 140 -10.06 -10.10 24.93
N ARG A 141 -10.49 -11.37 24.82
CA ARG A 141 -11.67 -11.89 25.54
C ARG A 141 -11.46 -13.36 25.90
N THR A 142 -10.53 -13.60 26.81
CA THR A 142 -10.71 -14.65 27.82
C THR A 142 -10.23 -14.10 29.15
N ASP A 143 -11.08 -13.26 29.75
CA ASP A 143 -11.23 -13.29 31.20
C ASP A 143 -12.54 -14.04 31.45
N PRO A 144 -12.48 -15.19 32.14
CA PRO A 144 -13.40 -15.34 33.24
C PRO A 144 -12.65 -15.88 34.46
N GLY A 145 -12.06 -14.98 35.23
CA GLY A 145 -12.25 -15.05 36.66
C GLY A 145 -13.74 -14.94 36.98
N PHE A 146 -14.40 -16.08 37.22
CA PHE A 146 -15.52 -16.28 38.16
C PHE A 146 -16.08 -17.70 38.01
N ARG A 147 -15.60 -18.62 38.84
CA ARG A 147 -16.39 -19.52 39.71
C ARG A 147 -15.49 -20.39 40.56
#